data_AF-A0A398AJA1-F1
#
_entry.id   AF-A0A398AJA1-F1
#
_cell.length_a   1.000
_cell.length_b   1.000
_cell.length_c   1.000
_cell.angle_alpha   90.00
_cell.angle_beta   90.00
_cell.angle_gamma   90.00
#
_symmetry.space_group_name_H-M   'P 1'
#
loop_
_entity.id
_entity.type
_entity.pdbx_description
1 polymer ?
#
loop_
_entity_poly.entity_id
_entity_poly.type
_entity_poly.pdbx_seq_one_letter_code
_entity_poly.pdbx_strand_id
1 'polypeptide(L)'
;MSTLLQSLIDPKKNFLARMHMKAVSTRLRRYGLRYDDLFDQYESMDIKEALNRLPREVVDARNQRLKRAMDLSMKHEYLPKDLQAVQTPFRGYLKEMLALVERERKERDALGALPLYQRTLP
;
A
#
# COMPACT_ATOMS: atom_id res chain seq x y z
N MET A 1 12.87 -13.28 -5.81
CA MET A 1 14.03 -12.37 -5.69
C MET A 1 15.18 -13.15 -5.08
N SER A 2 16.38 -13.08 -5.65
CA SER A 2 17.56 -13.77 -5.10
C SER A 2 17.91 -13.21 -3.71
N THR A 3 18.33 -14.08 -2.79
CA THR A 3 18.74 -13.74 -1.41
C THR A 3 19.85 -12.69 -1.36
N LEU A 4 20.72 -12.68 -2.37
CA LEU A 4 21.82 -11.73 -2.49
C LEU A 4 21.32 -10.31 -2.78
N LEU A 5 20.38 -10.13 -3.72
CA LEU A 5 19.78 -8.82 -4.00
C LEU A 5 19.01 -8.28 -2.79
N GLN A 6 18.27 -9.15 -2.10
CA GLN A 6 17.54 -8.78 -0.87
C GLN A 6 18.51 -8.19 0.18
N SER A 7 19.66 -8.83 0.37
CA SER A 7 20.67 -8.37 1.32
C SER A 7 21.26 -6.99 1.00
N LEU A 8 21.29 -6.61 -0.28
CA LEU A 8 21.78 -5.31 -0.75
C LEU A 8 20.77 -4.17 -0.52
N ILE A 9 19.47 -4.48 -0.50
CA ILE A 9 18.40 -3.48 -0.34
C ILE A 9 17.81 -3.44 1.08
N ASP A 10 18.19 -4.38 1.95
CA ASP A 10 17.70 -4.43 3.31
C ASP A 10 18.16 -3.19 4.12
N PRO A 11 17.25 -2.43 4.76
CA PRO A 11 17.60 -1.21 5.51
C PRO A 11 18.46 -1.48 6.75
N LYS A 12 18.49 -2.73 7.23
CA LYS A 12 19.39 -3.17 8.31
C LYS A 12 20.84 -3.25 7.85
N LYS A 13 21.08 -3.66 6.60
CA LYS A 13 22.42 -3.93 6.04
C LYS A 13 22.94 -2.78 5.20
N ASN A 14 22.06 -2.02 4.53
CA ASN A 14 22.43 -0.91 3.66
C ASN A 14 22.02 0.45 4.27
N PHE A 15 22.99 1.37 4.38
CA PHE A 15 22.78 2.74 4.86
C PHE A 15 21.82 3.55 3.98
N LEU A 16 21.96 3.46 2.65
CA LEU A 16 21.11 4.19 1.72
C LEU A 16 19.65 3.74 1.81
N ALA A 17 19.42 2.43 1.92
CA ALA A 17 18.09 1.87 2.14
C ALA A 17 17.47 2.34 3.47
N ARG A 18 18.29 2.48 4.52
CA ARG A 18 17.85 3.02 5.82
C ARG A 18 17.44 4.49 5.73
N MET A 19 18.23 5.29 5.05
CA MET A 19 17.94 6.71 4.81
C MET A 19 16.64 6.86 4.00
N HIS A 20 16.47 6.06 2.95
CA HIS A 20 15.25 6.02 2.16
C HIS A 20 14.03 5.63 3.01
N MET A 21 14.11 4.52 3.76
CA MET A 21 13.03 4.07 4.64
C MET A 21 12.66 5.13 5.68
N LYS A 22 13.65 5.80 6.27
CA LYS A 22 13.44 6.90 7.22
C LYS A 22 12.71 8.08 6.57
N ALA A 23 13.11 8.48 5.36
CA ALA A 23 12.46 9.58 4.64
C ALA A 23 10.99 9.26 4.31
N VAL A 24 10.73 8.06 3.79
CA VAL A 24 9.37 7.57 3.49
C VAL A 24 8.53 7.50 4.76
N SER A 25 9.06 6.92 5.82
CA SER A 25 8.38 6.83 7.12
C SER A 25 7.98 8.21 7.64
N THR A 26 8.90 9.17 7.63
CA THR A 26 8.64 10.53 8.12
C THR A 26 7.53 11.20 7.30
N ARG A 27 7.56 11.08 5.97
CA ARG A 27 6.53 11.66 5.09
C ARG A 27 5.15 11.05 5.33
N LEU A 28 5.08 9.72 5.47
CA LEU A 28 3.83 9.03 5.76
C LEU A 28 3.23 9.42 7.12
N ARG A 29 4.08 9.51 8.15
CA ARG A 29 3.63 9.91 9.50
C ARG A 29 3.06 11.32 9.53
N ARG A 30 3.65 12.27 8.77
CA ARG A 30 3.16 13.66 8.68
C ARG A 30 1.71 13.75 8.18
N TYR A 31 1.30 12.87 7.28
CA TYR A 31 -0.07 12.81 6.76
C TYR A 31 -0.95 11.74 7.44
N GLY A 32 -0.38 10.93 8.34
CA GLY A 32 -1.09 9.86 9.01
C GLY A 32 -1.56 8.73 8.08
N LEU A 33 -0.77 8.44 7.05
CA LEU A 33 -1.03 7.37 6.08
C LEU A 33 -0.19 6.14 6.36
N ARG A 34 -0.68 4.98 5.93
CA ARG A 34 0.10 3.75 5.79
C ARG A 34 0.61 3.63 4.35
N TYR A 35 1.70 2.89 4.17
CA TYR A 35 2.27 2.65 2.85
C TYR A 35 1.26 1.98 1.91
N ASP A 36 0.50 1.01 2.40
CA ASP A 36 -0.52 0.31 1.63
C ASP A 36 -1.67 1.22 1.16
N ASP A 37 -1.88 2.37 1.81
CA ASP A 37 -2.93 3.33 1.42
C ASP A 37 -2.60 4.03 0.09
N LEU A 38 -1.32 4.03 -0.34
CA LEU A 38 -0.86 4.67 -1.57
C LEU A 38 -1.19 3.87 -2.84
N PHE A 39 -1.58 2.61 -2.70
CA PHE A 39 -1.92 1.74 -3.81
C PHE A 39 -3.28 2.11 -4.39
N ASP A 40 -3.34 2.62 -5.62
CA ASP A 40 -4.60 3.04 -6.24
C ASP A 40 -5.36 1.86 -6.85
N GLN A 41 -6.64 1.76 -6.52
CA GLN A 41 -7.57 0.77 -7.04
C GLN A 41 -7.95 1.02 -8.52
N TYR A 42 -7.80 2.24 -9.02
CA TYR A 42 -8.07 2.57 -10.43
C TYR A 42 -6.86 2.31 -11.33
N GLU A 43 -5.66 2.26 -10.77
CA GLU A 43 -4.45 1.93 -11.52
C GLU A 43 -4.39 0.43 -11.80
N SER A 44 -4.51 -0.40 -10.75
CA SER A 44 -4.54 -1.86 -10.87
C SER A 44 -5.86 -2.45 -10.40
N MET A 45 -6.48 -3.23 -11.30
CA MET A 45 -7.72 -3.93 -11.00
C MET A 45 -7.54 -5.03 -9.94
N ASP A 46 -6.33 -5.57 -9.76
CA ASP A 46 -6.03 -6.55 -8.70
C ASP A 46 -6.11 -5.91 -7.31
N ILE A 47 -5.72 -4.64 -7.21
CA ILE A 47 -5.79 -3.87 -5.96
C ILE A 47 -7.26 -3.64 -5.60
N LYS A 48 -8.08 -3.32 -6.60
CA LYS A 48 -9.54 -3.19 -6.42
C LYS A 48 -10.15 -4.51 -5.91
N GLU A 49 -9.81 -5.63 -6.53
CA GLU A 49 -10.31 -6.94 -6.12
C GLU A 49 -9.82 -7.32 -4.71
N ALA A 50 -8.55 -7.08 -4.40
CA ALA A 50 -8.00 -7.32 -3.08
C ALA A 50 -8.69 -6.47 -2.00
N LEU A 51 -9.02 -5.21 -2.30
CA LEU A 51 -9.79 -4.35 -1.39
C LEU A 51 -11.23 -4.83 -1.20
N ASN A 52 -11.88 -5.35 -2.25
CA ASN A 52 -13.23 -5.89 -2.17
C ASN A 52 -13.32 -7.14 -1.26
N ARG A 53 -12.24 -7.93 -1.18
CA ARG A 53 -12.18 -9.14 -0.35
C ARG A 53 -11.79 -8.88 1.10
N LEU A 54 -11.24 -7.70 1.41
CA LEU A 54 -10.82 -7.37 2.77
C LEU A 54 -12.03 -7.09 3.68
N PRO A 55 -11.89 -7.29 5.01
CA PRO A 55 -12.92 -6.92 5.96
C PRO A 55 -13.27 -5.44 5.86
N ARG A 56 -14.56 -5.13 6.01
CA ARG A 56 -15.09 -3.77 5.82
C ARG A 56 -14.44 -2.77 6.76
N GLU A 57 -14.14 -3.16 8.00
CA GLU A 57 -13.52 -2.30 9.02
C GLU A 57 -12.13 -1.83 8.58
N VAL A 58 -11.38 -2.68 7.87
CA VAL A 58 -10.05 -2.34 7.35
C VAL A 58 -10.15 -1.32 6.23
N VAL A 59 -11.12 -1.52 5.32
CA VAL A 59 -11.39 -0.62 4.19
C VAL A 59 -11.91 0.73 4.68
N ASP A 60 -12.82 0.75 5.65
CA ASP A 60 -13.34 1.98 6.25
C ASP A 60 -12.23 2.75 6.97
N ALA A 61 -11.36 2.07 7.72
CA ALA A 61 -10.20 2.69 8.34
C ALA A 61 -9.20 3.25 7.31
N ARG A 62 -9.01 2.57 6.16
CA ARG A 62 -8.21 3.09 5.02
C ARG A 62 -8.84 4.38 4.48
N ASN A 63 -10.14 4.37 4.22
CA ASN A 63 -10.86 5.52 3.67
C ASN A 63 -10.81 6.72 4.61
N GLN A 64 -10.92 6.51 5.93
CA GLN A 64 -10.74 7.58 6.92
C GLN A 64 -9.35 8.19 6.89
N ARG A 65 -8.29 7.38 6.78
CA ARG A 65 -6.90 7.87 6.67
C ARG A 65 -6.69 8.69 5.41
N LEU A 66 -7.19 8.21 4.26
CA LEU A 66 -7.11 8.93 2.99
C LEU A 66 -7.86 10.26 3.03
N LYS A 67 -9.09 10.29 3.56
CA LYS A 67 -9.86 11.54 3.73
C LYS A 67 -9.12 12.55 4.61
N ARG A 68 -8.57 12.11 5.74
CA ARG A 68 -7.77 12.96 6.63
C ARG A 68 -6.53 13.51 5.93
N ALA A 69 -5.81 12.67 5.19
CA ALA A 69 -4.61 13.10 4.47
C ALA A 69 -4.94 14.12 3.37
N MET A 70 -6.05 13.94 2.65
CA MET A 70 -6.52 14.90 1.66
C MET A 70 -6.92 16.24 2.30
N ASP A 71 -7.62 16.20 3.45
CA ASP A 71 -7.97 17.42 4.21
C ASP A 71 -6.73 18.20 4.66
N LEU A 72 -5.75 17.51 5.26
CA LEU A 72 -4.47 18.10 5.66
C LEU A 72 -3.70 18.67 4.46
N SER A 73 -3.68 17.95 3.35
CA SER A 73 -3.02 18.40 2.11
C SER A 73 -3.67 19.67 1.57
N MET A 74 -5.00 19.73 1.56
CA MET A 74 -5.76 20.91 1.11
C MET A 74 -5.48 22.12 1.99
N LYS A 75 -5.33 21.93 3.30
CA LYS A 75 -5.01 22.99 4.27
C LYS A 75 -3.53 23.39 4.27
N HIS A 76 -2.68 22.68 3.55
CA HIS A 76 -1.21 22.81 3.66
C HIS A 76 -0.68 22.62 5.09
N GLU A 77 -1.35 21.78 5.87
CA GLU A 77 -1.01 21.49 7.26
C GLU A 77 -0.58 20.02 7.43
N TYR A 78 0.03 19.71 8.58
CA TYR A 78 0.43 18.35 8.93
C TYR A 78 -0.25 17.90 10.20
N LEU A 79 -0.30 16.58 10.40
CA LEU A 79 -0.84 15.99 11.60
C LEU A 79 -0.08 16.49 12.85
N PRO A 80 -0.73 16.75 13.99
CA PRO A 80 -0.05 17.11 15.23
C PRO A 80 1.04 16.11 15.63
N LYS A 81 2.14 16.59 16.24
CA LYS A 81 3.32 15.75 16.57
C LYS A 81 2.97 14.54 17.43
N ASP A 82 2.04 14.68 18.35
CA ASP A 82 1.59 13.59 19.24
C ASP A 82 0.95 12.46 18.43
N LEU A 83 0.07 12.82 17.50
CA LEU A 83 -0.56 11.85 16.60
C LEU A 83 0.42 11.26 15.58
N GLN A 84 1.44 12.02 15.16
CA GLN A 84 2.52 11.49 14.29
C GLN A 84 3.33 10.39 14.99
N ALA A 85 3.58 10.51 16.29
CA ALA A 85 4.34 9.54 17.06
C ALA A 85 3.66 8.16 17.14
N VAL A 86 2.32 8.14 17.17
CA VAL A 86 1.50 6.91 17.24
C VAL A 86 1.33 6.25 15.87
N GLN A 87 1.70 6.92 14.76
CA GLN A 87 1.50 6.37 13.42
C GLN A 87 2.40 5.16 13.12
N THR A 88 1.78 4.14 12.52
CA THR A 88 2.42 2.89 12.09
C THR A 88 2.44 2.76 10.56
N PRO A 89 3.31 3.47 9.85
CA PRO A 89 3.26 3.59 8.38
C PRO A 89 3.47 2.26 7.64
N PHE A 90 4.31 1.36 8.16
CA PHE A 90 4.63 0.07 7.52
C PHE A 90 3.80 -1.12 8.05
N ARG A 91 2.72 -0.87 8.80
CA ARG A 91 1.80 -1.94 9.23
C ARG A 91 0.86 -2.29 8.08
N GLY A 92 1.33 -3.19 7.22
CA GLY A 92 0.61 -3.64 6.02
C GLY A 92 -0.68 -4.40 6.34
N TYR A 93 -1.61 -4.34 5.40
CA TYR A 93 -2.90 -5.04 5.43
C TYR A 93 -3.31 -5.57 4.04
N LEU A 94 -2.72 -5.07 2.95
CA LEU A 94 -3.12 -5.39 1.59
C LEU A 94 -2.25 -6.47 0.94
N LYS A 95 -0.96 -6.53 1.29
CA LYS A 95 0.05 -7.33 0.60
C LYS A 95 -0.31 -8.82 0.45
N GLU A 96 -0.83 -9.44 1.50
CA GLU A 96 -1.18 -10.87 1.49
C GLU A 96 -2.36 -11.16 0.56
N MET A 97 -3.40 -10.33 0.65
CA MET A 97 -4.59 -10.46 -0.20
C MET A 97 -4.25 -10.19 -1.68
N LEU A 98 -3.41 -9.18 -1.94
CA LEU A 98 -2.95 -8.88 -3.30
C LEU A 98 -2.15 -10.04 -3.90
N ALA A 99 -1.23 -10.64 -3.13
CA ALA A 99 -0.46 -11.80 -3.58
C ALA A 99 -1.36 -13.01 -3.89
N LEU A 100 -2.45 -13.21 -3.13
CA LEU A 100 -3.45 -14.24 -3.40
C LEU A 100 -4.17 -13.99 -4.74
N VAL A 101 -4.71 -12.78 -4.94
CA VAL A 101 -5.42 -12.39 -6.16
C VAL A 101 -4.52 -12.53 -7.40
N GLU A 102 -3.27 -12.08 -7.31
CA GLU A 102 -2.31 -12.22 -8.41
C GLU A 102 -2.00 -13.68 -8.74
N ARG A 103 -1.92 -14.55 -7.72
CA ARG A 103 -1.68 -15.98 -7.90
C ARG A 103 -2.85 -16.66 -8.59
N GLU A 104 -4.09 -16.40 -8.13
CA GLU A 104 -5.31 -16.93 -8.76
C GLU A 104 -5.43 -16.49 -10.22
N ARG A 105 -5.14 -15.22 -10.51
CA ARG A 105 -5.13 -14.71 -11.89
C ARG A 105 -4.11 -15.43 -12.76
N LYS A 106 -2.87 -15.60 -12.27
CA LYS A 106 -1.79 -16.27 -13.02
C LYS A 106 -2.11 -17.74 -13.28
N GLU A 107 -2.68 -18.43 -12.31
CA GLU A 107 -3.14 -19.81 -12.47
C GLU A 107 -4.22 -19.90 -13.55
N ARG A 108 -5.23 -19.01 -13.49
CA ARG A 108 -6.31 -18.96 -14.47
C ARG A 108 -5.82 -18.68 -15.88
N ASP A 109 -4.88 -17.75 -16.03
CA ASP A 109 -4.25 -17.40 -17.30
C ASP A 109 -3.43 -18.58 -17.85
N ALA A 110 -2.68 -19.29 -17.00
CA ALA A 110 -1.96 -20.50 -17.38
C ALA A 110 -2.89 -21.65 -17.83
N LEU A 111 -4.12 -21.69 -17.32
CA LEU A 111 -5.17 -22.62 -17.76
C LEU A 111 -5.88 -22.17 -19.05
N GLY A 112 -5.54 -20.99 -19.60
CA GLY A 112 -6.13 -20.45 -20.82
C GLY A 112 -7.55 -19.90 -20.66
N ALA A 113 -8.00 -19.66 -19.44
CA ALA A 113 -9.35 -19.14 -19.19
C ALA A 113 -9.40 -17.60 -19.31
N LEU A 114 -10.56 -17.08 -19.72
CA LEU A 114 -10.79 -15.63 -19.85
C LEU A 114 -10.63 -14.89 -18.52
N PRO A 115 -10.12 -13.65 -18.48
CA PRO A 115 -9.93 -12.89 -17.24
C PRO A 115 -11.27 -12.55 -16.56
N LEU A 116 -11.25 -12.48 -15.22
CA LEU A 116 -12.43 -12.17 -14.40
C LEU A 116 -12.88 -10.70 -14.50
N TYR A 117 -11.92 -9.80 -14.63
CA TYR A 117 -12.13 -8.38 -14.80
C TYR A 117 -11.13 -7.83 -15.81
N GLN A 118 -11.54 -6.82 -16.55
CA GLN A 118 -10.70 -6.12 -17.52
C GLN A 118 -10.81 -4.62 -17.30
N ARG A 119 -9.74 -3.88 -17.61
CA ARG A 119 -9.76 -2.42 -17.64
C ARG A 119 -10.57 -1.98 -18.85
N THR A 120 -11.44 -0.98 -18.68
CA THR A 120 -12.12 -0.34 -19.81
C THR A 120 -11.11 0.46 -20.64
N LEU A 121 -11.27 0.43 -21.96
CA LEU A 121 -10.53 1.33 -22.85
C LEU A 121 -11.08 2.76 -22.65
N PRO A 122 -10.20 3.76 -22.46
CA PRO A 122 -10.63 5.16 -22.30
C PRO A 122 -11.27 5.72 -23.56
#